data_AF-A0A2S7JE07-F1
#
_entry.id   AF-A0A2S7JE07-F1
#
_cell.length_a   1.000
_cell.length_b   1.000
_cell.length_c   1.000
_cell.angle_alpha   90.00
_cell.angle_beta   90.00
_cell.angle_gamma   90.00
#
_symmetry.space_group_name_H-M   'P 1'
#
loop_
_entity.id
_entity.type
_entity.pdbx_description
1 polymer ?
#
loop_
_entity_poly.entity_id
_entity_poly.type
_entity_poly.pdbx_seq_one_letter_code
_entity_poly.pdbx_strand_id
1 'polypeptide(L)'
;MKIKRVLTAAALAVAAMGASATTTVGGISFADNAFADALYYSFGSYTTSGGSVAQVLTDTDPGTYAFSFTPGASVLLGFTDNNVFNGSGADLAIFELGVADTVKVSFGTQTLSFQTVATGYSAGGYALNVAYVDFSAFGIANGANLQYQSIGLDSAQGGTVPSLSLVGALHVTAVPEPETFAMLLAGLGAIGAMVRRRKRV
;
A
#
# COMPACT_ATOMS: atom_id res chain seq x y z
N MET A 1 -16.75 -35.56 -28.28
CA MET A 1 -15.44 -35.44 -27.56
C MET A 1 -14.79 -34.05 -27.67
N LYS A 2 -14.99 -33.27 -28.75
CA LYS A 2 -14.32 -31.96 -28.96
C LYS A 2 -14.85 -30.80 -28.08
N ILE A 3 -16.14 -30.80 -27.72
CA ILE A 3 -16.76 -29.77 -26.86
C ILE A 3 -16.20 -29.77 -25.42
N LYS A 4 -15.90 -30.95 -24.86
CA LYS A 4 -15.37 -31.08 -23.49
C LYS A 4 -13.98 -30.47 -23.31
N ARG A 5 -13.18 -30.37 -24.37
CA ARG A 5 -11.81 -29.80 -24.34
C ARG A 5 -11.77 -28.27 -24.45
N VAL A 6 -12.78 -27.65 -25.05
CA VAL A 6 -12.89 -26.17 -25.15
C VAL A 6 -13.36 -25.58 -23.82
N LEU A 7 -14.30 -26.27 -23.14
CA LEU A 7 -14.77 -25.90 -21.81
C LEU A 7 -13.67 -25.93 -20.74
N THR A 8 -12.72 -26.87 -20.84
CA THR A 8 -11.59 -26.97 -19.87
C THR A 8 -10.55 -25.86 -20.05
N ALA A 9 -10.28 -25.42 -21.29
CA ALA A 9 -9.35 -24.33 -21.55
C ALA A 9 -9.93 -22.96 -21.15
N ALA A 10 -11.24 -22.74 -21.34
CA ALA A 10 -11.92 -21.54 -20.87
C ALA A 10 -11.96 -21.49 -19.33
N ALA A 11 -12.19 -22.62 -18.66
CA ALA A 11 -12.18 -22.71 -17.20
C ALA A 11 -10.79 -22.43 -16.59
N LEU A 12 -9.70 -22.84 -17.26
CA LEU A 12 -8.33 -22.58 -16.79
C LEU A 12 -7.91 -21.11 -16.95
N ALA A 13 -8.41 -20.42 -17.99
CA ALA A 13 -8.14 -19.00 -18.22
C ALA A 13 -8.87 -18.09 -17.22
N VAL A 14 -10.09 -18.48 -16.78
CA VAL A 14 -10.84 -17.75 -15.74
C VAL A 14 -10.22 -17.95 -14.35
N ALA A 15 -9.60 -19.11 -14.08
CA ALA A 15 -8.97 -19.40 -12.79
C ALA A 15 -7.65 -18.62 -12.53
N ALA A 16 -7.05 -18.00 -13.56
CA ALA A 16 -5.78 -17.29 -13.45
C ALA A 16 -5.93 -15.78 -13.14
N MET A 17 -7.15 -15.23 -13.05
CA MET A 17 -7.39 -13.79 -13.02
C MET A 17 -7.45 -13.15 -11.61
N GLY A 18 -7.00 -13.81 -10.55
CA GLY A 18 -7.24 -13.27 -9.19
C GLY A 18 -6.30 -13.69 -8.06
N ALA A 19 -5.13 -14.25 -8.37
CA ALA A 19 -4.13 -14.50 -7.31
C ALA A 19 -3.18 -13.30 -7.22
N SER A 20 -3.54 -12.27 -6.45
CA SER A 20 -2.55 -11.28 -5.99
C SER A 20 -1.69 -11.93 -4.91
N ALA A 21 -0.37 -11.69 -4.95
CA ALA A 21 0.48 -12.14 -3.86
C ALA A 21 0.11 -11.39 -2.57
N THR A 22 0.20 -12.07 -1.43
CA THR A 22 -0.06 -11.47 -0.12
C THR A 22 1.26 -11.21 0.58
N THR A 23 1.45 -9.99 1.07
CA THR A 23 2.59 -9.58 1.89
C THR A 23 2.13 -9.44 3.34
N THR A 24 2.94 -9.87 4.31
CA THR A 24 2.61 -9.75 5.74
C THR A 24 3.59 -8.82 6.45
N VAL A 25 3.08 -7.80 7.13
CA VAL A 25 3.86 -6.87 7.94
C VAL A 25 3.23 -6.78 9.33
N GLY A 26 4.03 -7.02 10.38
CA GLY A 26 3.53 -6.95 11.76
C GLY A 26 2.36 -7.90 12.07
N GLY A 27 2.27 -9.03 11.36
CA GLY A 27 1.14 -9.97 11.47
C GLY A 27 -0.12 -9.57 10.69
N ILE A 28 -0.09 -8.46 9.96
CA ILE A 28 -1.20 -7.96 9.15
C ILE A 28 -0.93 -8.34 7.69
N SER A 29 -1.94 -8.88 7.01
CA SER A 29 -1.85 -9.27 5.60
C SER A 29 -2.33 -8.14 4.69
N PHE A 30 -1.53 -7.85 3.66
CA PHE A 30 -1.78 -6.84 2.64
C PHE A 30 -1.74 -7.50 1.26
N ALA A 31 -2.43 -6.93 0.28
CA ALA A 31 -2.08 -7.20 -1.11
C ALA A 31 -0.65 -6.70 -1.37
N ASP A 32 0.09 -7.36 -2.25
CA ASP A 32 1.49 -7.04 -2.55
C ASP A 32 1.73 -5.57 -2.93
N ASN A 33 0.74 -4.95 -3.54
CA ASN A 33 0.75 -3.58 -4.03
C ASN A 33 0.06 -2.59 -3.07
N ALA A 34 -0.45 -3.02 -1.92
CA ALA A 34 -1.23 -2.17 -1.02
C ALA A 34 -0.37 -1.20 -0.17
N PHE A 35 0.83 -0.83 -0.60
CA PHE A 35 1.73 0.06 0.15
C PHE A 35 1.87 1.39 -0.55
N ALA A 36 2.08 2.46 0.23
CA ALA A 36 2.38 3.75 -0.36
C ALA A 36 3.67 3.66 -1.18
N ASP A 37 3.61 4.12 -2.43
CA ASP A 37 4.66 3.93 -3.45
C ASP A 37 5.15 5.27 -4.02
N ALA A 38 4.57 6.38 -3.57
CA ALA A 38 4.96 7.72 -3.97
C ALA A 38 5.03 8.71 -2.79
N LEU A 39 6.11 9.50 -2.78
CA LEU A 39 6.26 10.68 -1.93
C LEU A 39 6.04 11.93 -2.80
N TYR A 40 4.91 12.60 -2.61
CA TYR A 40 4.57 13.82 -3.36
C TYR A 40 5.15 15.08 -2.72
N TYR A 41 5.24 15.11 -1.39
CA TYR A 41 5.69 16.26 -0.64
C TYR A 41 6.32 15.82 0.68
N SER A 42 7.33 16.57 1.14
CA SER A 42 7.84 16.46 2.50
C SER A 42 8.18 17.84 3.04
N PHE A 43 7.90 18.04 4.32
CA PHE A 43 8.29 19.21 5.09
C PHE A 43 9.08 18.76 6.32
N GLY A 44 10.18 19.44 6.62
CA GLY A 44 11.06 19.14 7.73
C GLY A 44 12.45 18.67 7.31
N SER A 45 13.33 18.51 8.30
CA SER A 45 14.67 17.92 8.12
C SER A 45 14.66 16.48 8.61
N TYR A 46 14.88 15.53 7.70
CA TYR A 46 14.73 14.10 7.96
C TYR A 46 16.05 13.40 8.21
N THR A 47 16.05 12.49 9.17
CA THR A 47 17.04 11.42 9.29
C THR A 47 16.40 10.14 8.78
N THR A 48 17.11 9.39 7.94
CA THR A 48 16.64 8.11 7.37
C THR A 48 17.55 6.97 7.80
N SER A 49 17.05 5.73 7.71
CA SER A 49 17.83 4.49 7.88
C SER A 49 18.85 4.25 6.76
N GLY A 50 18.81 5.06 5.70
CA GLY A 50 19.66 4.99 4.51
C GLY A 50 18.92 5.64 3.33
N GLY A 51 19.64 6.12 2.31
CA GLY A 51 19.00 6.74 1.14
C GLY A 51 18.17 8.01 1.45
N SER A 52 17.32 8.38 0.49
CA SER A 52 16.42 9.55 0.59
C SER A 52 15.09 9.20 1.29
N VAL A 53 14.37 10.23 1.76
CA VAL A 53 13.04 10.09 2.39
C VAL A 53 12.06 9.36 1.47
N ALA A 54 12.06 9.69 0.18
CA ALA A 54 11.21 9.01 -0.80
C ALA A 54 11.53 7.51 -0.82
N GLN A 55 12.80 7.15 -0.96
CA GLN A 55 13.20 5.74 -1.07
C GLN A 55 12.79 4.91 0.14
N VAL A 56 12.96 5.42 1.37
CA VAL A 56 12.65 4.64 2.58
C VAL A 56 11.17 4.62 2.93
N LEU A 57 10.39 5.62 2.52
CA LEU A 57 8.96 5.68 2.85
C LEU A 57 8.05 5.12 1.76
N THR A 58 8.62 4.75 0.61
CA THR A 58 7.89 4.16 -0.51
C THR A 58 8.45 2.79 -0.92
N ASP A 59 9.28 2.19 -0.08
CA ASP A 59 9.64 0.78 -0.21
C ASP A 59 8.64 -0.10 0.59
N THR A 60 8.92 -1.40 0.67
CA THR A 60 8.09 -2.37 1.41
C THR A 60 8.85 -3.05 2.55
N ASP A 61 10.00 -2.52 2.94
CA ASP A 61 10.82 -3.07 4.03
C ASP A 61 10.44 -2.41 5.36
N PRO A 62 9.82 -3.14 6.31
CA PRO A 62 9.49 -2.57 7.63
C PRO A 62 10.72 -2.17 8.47
N GLY A 63 11.93 -2.49 8.02
CA GLY A 63 13.17 -2.09 8.66
C GLY A 63 13.73 -0.74 8.21
N THR A 64 13.22 -0.16 7.12
CA THR A 64 13.60 1.19 6.69
C THR A 64 12.67 2.21 7.34
N TYR A 65 13.20 3.41 7.59
CA TYR A 65 12.45 4.44 8.29
C TYR A 65 12.97 5.85 8.05
N ALA A 66 12.10 6.83 8.30
CA ALA A 66 12.45 8.24 8.40
C ALA A 66 11.78 8.89 9.63
N PHE A 67 12.51 9.79 10.28
CA PHE A 67 11.97 10.62 11.36
C PHE A 67 12.46 12.06 11.24
N SER A 68 11.74 12.99 11.87
CA SER A 68 12.14 14.38 11.94
C SER A 68 11.77 15.02 13.28
N PHE A 69 12.71 15.76 13.86
CA PHE A 69 12.44 16.61 15.02
C PHE A 69 12.01 18.03 14.62
N THR A 70 11.84 18.32 13.33
CA THR A 70 11.37 19.64 12.89
C THR A 70 9.91 19.82 13.32
N PRO A 71 9.53 20.90 14.03
CA PRO A 71 8.14 21.14 14.38
C PRO A 71 7.26 21.19 13.13
N GLY A 72 6.16 20.44 13.14
CA GLY A 72 5.25 20.32 11.99
C GLY A 72 5.77 19.46 10.83
N ALA A 73 6.85 18.69 11.01
CA ALA A 73 7.35 17.78 9.99
C ALA A 73 6.24 16.86 9.48
N SER A 74 6.15 16.72 8.16
CA SER A 74 5.12 15.91 7.52
C SER A 74 5.55 15.38 6.16
N VAL A 75 4.91 14.29 5.75
CA VAL A 75 5.04 13.71 4.41
C VAL A 75 3.66 13.55 3.78
N LEU A 76 3.56 13.79 2.48
CA LEU A 76 2.39 13.46 1.67
C LEU A 76 2.71 12.21 0.85
N LEU A 77 2.20 11.08 1.31
CA LEU A 77 2.36 9.79 0.64
C LEU A 77 1.13 9.50 -0.22
N GLY A 78 1.29 8.66 -1.22
CA GLY A 78 0.17 8.15 -1.99
C GLY A 78 0.44 6.79 -2.63
N PHE A 79 -0.56 6.34 -3.37
CA PHE A 79 -0.64 5.02 -4.01
C PHE A 79 -0.89 5.21 -5.51
N THR A 80 0.05 4.81 -6.37
CA THR A 80 -0.01 5.09 -7.82
C THR A 80 -0.59 3.95 -8.63
N ASP A 81 -0.47 2.73 -8.14
CA ASP A 81 -0.95 1.50 -8.79
C ASP A 81 -2.23 0.92 -8.14
N ASN A 82 -2.71 1.55 -7.06
CA ASN A 82 -3.90 1.13 -6.33
C ASN A 82 -4.84 2.28 -5.99
N ASN A 83 -6.12 1.94 -6.02
CA ASN A 83 -7.17 2.77 -5.48
C ASN A 83 -7.42 2.37 -4.02
N VAL A 84 -6.93 3.18 -3.09
CA VAL A 84 -7.31 3.09 -1.68
C VAL A 84 -8.67 3.74 -1.50
N PHE A 85 -9.55 3.11 -0.73
CA PHE A 85 -10.89 3.62 -0.47
C PHE A 85 -11.29 3.45 0.99
N ASN A 86 -12.24 4.27 1.45
CA ASN A 86 -12.86 4.09 2.77
C ASN A 86 -13.75 2.84 2.75
N GLY A 87 -13.38 1.82 3.52
CA GLY A 87 -14.12 0.58 3.69
C GLY A 87 -14.78 0.49 5.05
N SER A 88 -14.96 -0.74 5.55
CA SER A 88 -15.48 -0.96 6.90
C SER A 88 -14.32 -1.10 7.89
N GLY A 89 -14.26 -0.22 8.90
CA GLY A 89 -13.23 -0.28 9.93
C GLY A 89 -11.95 0.44 9.51
N ALA A 90 -10.79 -0.08 9.91
CA ALA A 90 -9.53 0.56 9.57
C ALA A 90 -9.20 0.43 8.07
N ASP A 91 -8.73 1.52 7.48
CA ASP A 91 -8.38 1.64 6.06
C ASP A 91 -6.89 1.74 5.82
N LEU A 92 -6.14 2.28 6.78
CA LEU A 92 -4.68 2.27 6.76
C LEU A 92 -4.11 1.63 8.02
N ALA A 93 -2.95 1.01 7.84
CA ALA A 93 -2.01 0.64 8.88
C ALA A 93 -0.73 1.46 8.68
N ILE A 94 -0.43 2.33 9.64
CA ILE A 94 0.78 3.17 9.63
C ILE A 94 1.76 2.55 10.60
N PHE A 95 2.92 2.15 10.09
CA PHE A 95 3.95 1.49 10.89
C PHE A 95 5.07 2.44 11.26
N GLU A 96 5.60 2.22 12.45
CA GLU A 96 6.80 2.90 12.93
C GLU A 96 7.68 1.95 13.76
N LEU A 97 8.90 2.41 14.02
CA LEU A 97 9.89 1.64 14.75
C LEU A 97 10.23 2.26 16.10
N GLY A 98 10.53 1.40 17.07
CA GLY A 98 11.03 1.79 18.38
C GLY A 98 9.95 1.84 19.44
N VAL A 99 9.91 2.93 20.20
CA VAL A 99 8.89 3.14 21.23
C VAL A 99 7.61 3.61 20.58
N ALA A 100 6.46 3.11 21.05
CA ALA A 100 5.16 3.49 20.52
C ALA A 100 4.92 5.00 20.69
N ASP A 101 4.77 5.71 19.58
CA ASP A 101 4.52 7.15 19.51
C ASP A 101 3.12 7.47 18.95
N THR A 102 2.79 8.75 18.88
CA THR A 102 1.58 9.24 18.23
C THR A 102 1.90 9.72 16.81
N VAL A 103 1.22 9.15 15.82
CA VAL A 103 1.24 9.67 14.44
C VAL A 103 0.05 10.57 14.21
N LYS A 104 0.24 11.65 13.44
CA LYS A 104 -0.87 12.51 13.00
C LYS A 104 -1.21 12.19 11.57
N VAL A 105 -2.50 12.14 11.24
CA VAL A 105 -2.97 11.94 9.87
C VAL A 105 -3.91 13.07 9.52
N SER A 106 -3.70 13.65 8.34
CA SER A 106 -4.48 14.77 7.85
C SER A 106 -5.12 14.48 6.50
N PHE A 107 -6.41 14.78 6.40
CA PHE A 107 -7.19 14.80 5.16
C PHE A 107 -7.86 16.18 5.01
N GLY A 108 -7.49 16.91 3.97
CA GLY A 108 -7.93 18.29 3.78
C GLY A 108 -7.51 19.17 4.95
N THR A 109 -8.49 19.74 5.66
CA THR A 109 -8.25 20.61 6.84
C THR A 109 -8.31 19.86 8.17
N GLN A 110 -8.75 18.60 8.18
CA GLN A 110 -8.87 17.80 9.40
C GLN A 110 -7.56 17.09 9.70
N THR A 111 -7.14 17.13 10.96
CA THR A 111 -5.97 16.38 11.46
C THR A 111 -6.38 15.62 12.71
N LEU A 112 -6.16 14.31 12.71
CA LEU A 112 -6.41 13.44 13.86
C LEU A 112 -5.10 12.77 14.30
N SER A 113 -5.03 12.41 15.58
CA SER A 113 -3.87 11.75 16.19
C SER A 113 -4.19 10.30 16.53
N PHE A 114 -3.27 9.40 16.21
CA PHE A 114 -3.41 7.96 16.42
C PHE A 114 -2.21 7.45 17.20
N GLN A 115 -2.47 6.87 18.37
CA GLN A 115 -1.45 6.19 19.15
C GLN A 115 -1.10 4.87 18.48
N THR A 116 0.18 4.62 18.25
CA THR A 116 0.64 3.34 17.75
C THR A 116 0.67 2.32 18.89
N VAL A 117 0.53 1.05 18.55
CA VAL A 117 0.60 -0.07 19.49
C VAL A 117 1.57 -1.12 18.97
N ALA A 118 2.24 -1.82 19.88
CA ALA A 118 3.18 -2.87 19.50
C ALA A 118 2.47 -3.98 18.73
N THR A 119 3.06 -4.38 17.61
CA THR A 119 2.56 -5.51 16.79
C THR A 119 2.97 -6.87 17.37
N GLY A 120 3.95 -6.89 18.28
CA GLY A 120 4.63 -8.11 18.74
C GLY A 120 5.77 -8.58 17.83
N TYR A 121 6.03 -7.87 16.73
CA TYR A 121 7.12 -8.13 15.79
C TYR A 121 8.22 -7.05 15.91
N SER A 122 9.34 -7.29 15.24
CA SER A 122 10.48 -6.37 15.17
C SER A 122 10.98 -6.23 13.75
N ALA A 123 11.48 -5.06 13.38
CA ALA A 123 12.14 -4.78 12.10
C ALA A 123 13.23 -3.72 12.29
N GLY A 124 14.27 -3.74 11.46
CA GLY A 124 15.41 -2.80 11.58
C GLY A 124 16.16 -2.87 12.93
N GLY A 125 15.97 -3.92 13.73
CA GLY A 125 16.51 -4.05 15.08
C GLY A 125 15.66 -3.38 16.18
N TYR A 126 14.47 -2.87 15.85
CA TYR A 126 13.56 -2.18 16.76
C TYR A 126 12.20 -2.89 16.83
N ALA A 127 11.41 -2.58 17.87
CA ALA A 127 10.02 -3.03 17.93
C ALA A 127 9.21 -2.36 16.81
N LEU A 128 8.31 -3.11 16.17
CA LEU A 128 7.42 -2.61 15.13
C LEU A 128 6.07 -2.26 15.77
N ASN A 129 5.66 -1.00 15.67
CA ASN A 129 4.36 -0.54 16.15
C ASN A 129 3.47 -0.15 14.97
N VAL A 130 2.16 -0.19 15.19
CA VAL A 130 1.16 0.14 14.16
C VAL A 130 0.08 1.04 14.73
N ALA A 131 -0.35 2.03 13.94
CA ALA A 131 -1.57 2.78 14.15
C ALA A 131 -2.58 2.42 13.05
N TYR A 132 -3.83 2.17 13.45
CA TYR A 132 -4.94 1.91 12.54
C TYR A 132 -5.73 3.19 12.32
N VAL A 133 -5.98 3.54 11.06
CA VAL A 133 -6.68 4.76 10.66
C VAL A 133 -7.95 4.37 9.93
N ASP A 134 -9.10 4.77 10.45
CA ASP A 134 -10.41 4.65 9.79
C ASP A 134 -10.76 6.00 9.16
N PHE A 135 -10.97 6.03 7.86
CA PHE A 135 -11.29 7.25 7.11
C PHE A 135 -12.67 7.81 7.47
N SER A 136 -13.56 6.98 7.99
CA SER A 136 -14.85 7.42 8.53
C SER A 136 -14.68 8.34 9.74
N ALA A 137 -13.56 8.25 10.47
CA ALA A 137 -13.22 9.19 11.56
C ALA A 137 -13.02 10.63 11.05
N PHE A 138 -12.69 10.80 9.77
CA PHE A 138 -12.56 12.10 9.10
C PHE A 138 -13.86 12.54 8.40
N GLY A 139 -14.95 11.78 8.51
CA GLY A 139 -16.22 12.03 7.83
C GLY A 139 -16.21 11.69 6.34
N ILE A 140 -15.26 10.86 5.90
CA ILE A 140 -15.14 10.44 4.51
C ILE A 140 -16.22 9.38 4.24
N ALA A 141 -16.93 9.46 3.11
CA ALA A 141 -17.99 8.52 2.79
C ALA A 141 -17.45 7.12 2.47
N ASN A 142 -18.17 6.07 2.86
CA ASN A 142 -17.84 4.70 2.48
C ASN A 142 -17.79 4.55 0.96
N GLY A 143 -16.76 3.87 0.45
CA GLY A 143 -16.45 3.71 -0.98
C GLY A 143 -15.77 4.92 -1.63
N ALA A 144 -15.51 6.01 -0.90
CA ALA A 144 -14.77 7.14 -1.45
C ALA A 144 -13.29 6.78 -1.60
N ASN A 145 -12.71 7.12 -2.76
CA ASN A 145 -11.30 6.88 -3.05
C ASN A 145 -10.43 8.02 -2.48
N LEU A 146 -9.27 7.64 -1.96
CA LEU A 146 -8.24 8.56 -1.45
C LEU A 146 -6.90 8.14 -2.05
N GLN A 147 -6.28 9.04 -2.80
CA GLN A 147 -5.01 8.75 -3.45
C GLN A 147 -3.79 9.17 -2.63
N TYR A 148 -3.99 10.05 -1.64
CA TYR A 148 -2.91 10.61 -0.84
C TYR A 148 -3.36 10.92 0.58
N GLN A 149 -2.40 10.86 1.49
CA GLN A 149 -2.57 11.10 2.91
C GLN A 149 -1.36 11.85 3.45
N SER A 150 -1.62 12.89 4.24
CA SER A 150 -0.55 13.61 4.93
C SER A 150 -0.32 12.95 6.29
N ILE A 151 0.93 12.58 6.58
CA ILE A 151 1.35 12.01 7.85
C ILE A 151 2.26 13.01 8.55
N GLY A 152 1.82 13.49 9.70
CA GLY A 152 2.63 14.31 10.60
C GLY A 152 3.54 13.43 11.45
N LEU A 153 4.82 13.79 11.46
CA LEU A 153 5.91 13.07 12.10
C LEU A 153 6.52 13.85 13.28
N ASP A 154 5.83 14.90 13.70
CA ASP A 154 6.21 15.73 14.82
C ASP A 154 5.48 15.32 16.11
N SER A 155 6.14 15.45 17.26
CA SER A 155 5.51 15.10 18.54
C SER A 155 4.42 16.13 18.88
N ALA A 156 3.28 15.67 19.42
CA ALA A 156 2.32 16.57 20.06
C ALA A 156 2.74 16.97 21.50
N GLN A 157 3.62 16.21 22.16
CA GLN A 157 3.83 16.29 23.61
C GLN A 157 5.29 16.19 24.12
N GLY A 158 6.31 16.34 23.27
CA GLY A 158 7.72 16.42 23.69
C GLY A 158 8.30 15.11 24.23
N GLY A 159 9.42 14.69 23.64
CA GLY A 159 10.14 13.47 24.05
C GLY A 159 10.68 12.73 22.83
N THR A 160 9.82 11.90 22.25
CA THR A 160 10.09 11.09 21.05
C THR A 160 9.24 11.57 19.88
N VAL A 161 9.63 11.17 18.67
CA VAL A 161 8.89 11.43 17.42
C VAL A 161 8.71 10.11 16.70
N PRO A 162 7.58 9.90 16.02
CA PRO A 162 7.34 8.64 15.34
C PRO A 162 8.38 8.43 14.24
N SER A 163 8.98 7.24 14.25
CA SER A 163 9.93 6.82 13.23
C SER A 163 9.19 6.04 12.15
N LEU A 164 8.52 6.78 11.26
CA LEU A 164 7.69 6.22 10.20
C LEU A 164 8.50 5.26 9.33
N SER A 165 7.99 4.04 9.21
CA SER A 165 8.57 3.00 8.39
C SER A 165 7.81 2.88 7.08
N LEU A 166 6.57 2.41 7.12
CA LEU A 166 5.74 2.23 5.93
C LEU A 166 4.26 2.44 6.21
N VAL A 167 3.49 2.59 5.15
CA VAL A 167 2.03 2.77 5.20
C VAL A 167 1.37 1.76 4.28
N GLY A 168 0.60 0.86 4.88
CA GLY A 168 -0.20 -0.13 4.16
C GLY A 168 -1.67 0.25 4.15
N ALA A 169 -2.33 0.05 3.01
CA ALA A 169 -3.77 0.17 2.85
C ALA A 169 -4.45 -1.18 3.08
N LEU A 170 -5.50 -1.19 3.90
CA LEU A 170 -6.29 -2.38 4.24
C LEU A 170 -7.43 -2.61 3.25
N HIS A 171 -7.85 -1.53 2.57
CA HIS A 171 -8.87 -1.56 1.53
C HIS A 171 -8.31 -0.98 0.23
N VAL A 172 -7.97 -1.86 -0.71
CA VAL A 172 -7.49 -1.47 -2.04
C VAL A 172 -8.24 -2.19 -3.14
N THR A 173 -8.29 -1.54 -4.29
CA THR A 173 -8.60 -2.20 -5.56
C THR A 173 -7.44 -1.96 -6.51
N ALA A 174 -6.97 -3.04 -7.12
CA ALA A 174 -5.90 -2.95 -8.11
C ALA A 174 -6.37 -2.09 -9.29
N VAL A 175 -5.52 -1.16 -9.73
CA VAL A 175 -5.74 -0.43 -10.98
C VAL A 175 -5.33 -1.36 -12.12
N PRO A 176 -6.27 -1.78 -13.00
CA PRO A 176 -5.89 -2.70 -14.07
C PRO A 176 -4.92 -2.01 -15.04
N GLU A 177 -3.71 -2.54 -15.17
CA GLU A 177 -2.75 -2.01 -16.14
C GLU A 177 -3.27 -2.26 -17.57
N PRO A 178 -3.41 -1.22 -18.41
CA PRO A 178 -3.85 -1.37 -19.80
C PRO A 178 -2.96 -2.34 -20.60
N GLU A 179 -1.67 -2.37 -20.27
CA GLU A 179 -0.66 -3.19 -20.94
C GLU A 179 -0.85 -4.69 -20.69
N THR A 180 -1.32 -5.07 -19.49
CA THR A 180 -1.61 -6.49 -19.17
C THR A 180 -2.70 -7.05 -20.09
N PHE A 181 -3.73 -6.26 -20.39
CA PHE A 181 -4.75 -6.65 -21.38
C PHE A 181 -4.19 -6.71 -22.79
N ALA A 182 -3.33 -5.75 -23.18
CA ALA A 182 -2.69 -5.76 -24.49
C ALA A 182 -1.80 -6.99 -24.68
N MET A 183 -1.02 -7.36 -23.67
CA MET A 183 -0.15 -8.54 -23.68
C MET A 183 -0.95 -9.85 -23.64
N LEU A 184 -2.03 -9.91 -22.87
CA LEU A 184 -2.97 -11.02 -22.87
C LEU A 184 -3.59 -11.20 -24.27
N LEU A 185 -4.11 -10.11 -24.85
CA LEU A 185 -4.70 -10.11 -26.19
C LEU A 185 -3.67 -10.47 -27.27
N ALA A 186 -2.44 -9.99 -27.16
CA ALA A 186 -1.35 -10.35 -28.05
C ALA A 186 -1.02 -11.85 -27.96
N GLY A 187 -0.95 -12.40 -26.74
CA GLY A 187 -0.74 -13.83 -26.50
C GLY A 187 -1.88 -14.68 -27.09
N LEU A 188 -3.13 -14.31 -26.84
CA LEU A 188 -4.31 -14.95 -27.42
C LEU A 188 -4.33 -14.84 -28.95
N GLY A 189 -3.96 -13.68 -29.51
CA GLY A 189 -3.83 -13.46 -30.94
C GLY A 189 -2.79 -14.37 -31.58
N ALA A 190 -1.62 -14.53 -30.95
CA ALA A 190 -0.56 -15.41 -31.41
C ALA A 190 -1.00 -16.89 -31.39
N ILE A 191 -1.66 -17.34 -30.32
CA ILE A 191 -2.21 -18.71 -30.23
C ILE A 191 -3.27 -18.94 -31.32
N GLY A 192 -4.18 -17.98 -31.52
CA GLY A 192 -5.19 -18.04 -32.57
C GLY A 192 -4.59 -18.15 -33.97
N ALA A 193 -3.53 -17.39 -34.25
CA ALA A 193 -2.80 -17.46 -35.52
C ALA A 193 -2.12 -18.81 -35.73
N MET A 194 -1.51 -19.40 -34.70
CA MET A 194 -0.89 -20.73 -34.76
C MET A 194 -1.92 -21.83 -35.02
N VAL A 195 -3.08 -21.79 -34.35
CA VAL A 195 -4.17 -22.77 -34.56
C VAL A 195 -4.73 -22.67 -35.99
N ARG A 196 -4.85 -21.44 -36.54
CA ARG A 196 -5.28 -21.24 -37.94
C ARG A 196 -4.29 -21.82 -38.94
N ARG A 197 -2.99 -21.68 -38.70
CA ARG A 197 -1.94 -22.27 -39.55
C ARG A 197 -2.02 -23.80 -39.58
N ARG A 198 -2.24 -24.44 -38.43
CA ARG A 198 -2.36 -25.90 -38.32
C ARG A 198 -3.62 -26.50 -38.98
N LYS A 199 -4.61 -25.69 -39.34
CA LYS A 199 -5.82 -26.15 -40.08
C LYS A 199 -5.68 -26.02 -41.60
N ARG A 200 -4.66 -25.30 -42.08
CA ARG A 200 -4.39 -25.09 -43.52
C ARG A 200 -3.32 -26.02 -44.07
N VAL A 201 -2.67 -26.80 -43.20
CA VAL A 201 -1.77 -27.90 -43.51
C VAL A 201 -2.50 -29.19 -43.13
#